data_AF-A0AAX2LVC5-F1
#
_entry.id   AF-A0AAX2LVC5-F1
#
_cell.length_a   1.000
_cell.length_b   1.000
_cell.length_c   1.000
_cell.angle_alpha   90.00
_cell.angle_beta   90.00
_cell.angle_gamma   90.00
#
_symmetry.space_group_name_H-M   'P 1'
#
loop_
_entity.id
_entity.type
_entity.pdbx_description
1 polymer ?
#
loop_
_entity_poly.entity_id
_entity_poly.type
_entity_poly.pdbx_seq_one_letter_code
_entity_poly.pdbx_strand_id
1 'polypeptide(L)'
;MKHTPVWAGLLLLLCSTSGFAKTVLTEKNLDTYMQVTEELDATAEDSFDTDETTMPLTYAAHCDWQRHYQQAVASAPAKEVADVEAAAKHHGMSPVEYFEFTHKMQWMMMEEMQMMLKSSESLLKSLPAESRSELEAEIANQNNVIELLNRCMTDEDKKAAQRLKPILMKKAMQMMEN
;
A
#
# COMPACT_ATOMS: atom_id res chain seq x y z
N MET A 1 58.81 -31.97 -4.35
CA MET A 1 58.00 -30.78 -4.69
C MET A 1 56.70 -31.30 -5.29
N LYS A 2 55.58 -31.17 -4.59
CA LYS A 2 54.28 -31.74 -5.01
C LYS A 2 53.37 -30.60 -5.46
N HIS A 3 52.92 -30.68 -6.70
CA HIS A 3 51.97 -29.77 -7.32
C HIS A 3 50.58 -29.93 -6.69
N THR A 4 49.99 -28.85 -6.21
CA THR A 4 48.57 -28.77 -5.85
C THR A 4 47.77 -28.30 -7.08
N PRO A 5 46.66 -28.98 -7.44
CA PRO A 5 45.91 -28.66 -8.66
C PRO A 5 45.02 -27.42 -8.49
N VAL A 6 44.96 -26.65 -9.58
CA VAL A 6 44.29 -25.34 -9.79
C VAL A 6 42.74 -25.43 -9.85
N TRP A 7 42.13 -26.49 -9.32
CA TRP A 7 40.70 -26.78 -9.52
C TRP A 7 39.79 -26.53 -8.30
N ALA A 8 40.24 -25.74 -7.33
CA ALA A 8 39.45 -25.36 -6.16
C ALA A 8 38.97 -23.88 -6.19
N GLY A 9 39.08 -23.20 -7.33
CA GLY A 9 38.83 -21.76 -7.44
C GLY A 9 37.57 -21.34 -8.20
N LEU A 10 36.78 -22.27 -8.74
CA LEU A 10 35.74 -21.94 -9.75
C LEU A 10 34.31 -22.41 -9.39
N LEU A 11 33.96 -22.43 -8.10
CA LEU A 11 32.63 -22.89 -7.64
C LEU A 11 32.02 -22.06 -6.50
N LEU A 12 32.41 -20.78 -6.38
CA LEU A 12 31.86 -19.84 -5.39
C LEU A 12 31.18 -18.59 -6.00
N LEU A 13 30.86 -18.62 -7.30
CA LEU A 13 30.26 -17.48 -8.02
C LEU A 13 28.76 -17.64 -8.32
N LEU A 14 28.05 -18.57 -7.68
CA LEU A 14 26.62 -18.83 -7.91
C LEU A 14 25.73 -18.64 -6.67
N CYS A 15 26.16 -17.80 -5.72
CA CYS A 15 25.29 -17.28 -4.67
C CYS A 15 25.28 -15.75 -4.68
N SER A 16 25.18 -15.13 -5.85
CA SER A 16 24.47 -13.86 -5.94
C SER A 16 22.97 -14.19 -5.79
N THR A 17 22.55 -14.47 -4.56
CA THR A 17 21.16 -14.23 -4.20
C THR A 17 20.96 -12.76 -4.45
N SER A 18 20.33 -12.42 -5.58
CA SER A 18 19.57 -11.19 -5.69
C SER A 18 18.73 -11.17 -4.42
N GLY A 19 19.12 -10.33 -3.46
CA GLY A 19 18.34 -10.15 -2.26
C GLY A 19 17.01 -9.64 -2.77
N PHE A 20 16.02 -10.54 -2.81
CA PHE A 20 14.63 -10.19 -3.07
C PHE A 20 14.37 -8.98 -2.17
N ALA A 21 14.04 -7.83 -2.76
CA ALA A 21 13.60 -6.72 -1.95
C ALA A 21 12.38 -7.25 -1.20
N LYS A 22 12.47 -7.30 0.13
CA LYS A 22 11.46 -7.98 0.93
C LYS A 22 10.20 -7.13 0.89
N THR A 23 9.33 -7.40 -0.07
CA THR A 23 8.03 -6.75 -0.17
C THR A 23 7.26 -6.92 1.13
N VAL A 24 6.63 -5.85 1.61
CA VAL A 24 5.72 -5.92 2.75
C VAL A 24 4.41 -6.62 2.39
N LEU A 25 4.10 -6.77 1.10
CA LEU A 25 2.92 -7.48 0.60
C LEU A 25 3.09 -8.99 0.78
N THR A 26 2.76 -9.49 1.96
CA THR A 26 2.74 -10.92 2.28
C THR A 26 1.41 -11.31 2.91
N GLU A 27 1.04 -12.59 2.87
CA GLU A 27 -0.18 -13.08 3.53
C GLU A 27 -0.12 -12.86 5.04
N LYS A 28 1.06 -13.06 5.63
CA LYS A 28 1.30 -12.75 7.05
C LYS A 28 0.98 -11.30 7.37
N ASN A 29 1.51 -10.37 6.57
CA ASN A 29 1.28 -8.94 6.80
C ASN A 29 -0.16 -8.53 6.51
N LEU A 30 -0.85 -9.21 5.58
CA LEU A 30 -2.29 -9.07 5.38
C LEU A 30 -3.07 -9.50 6.64
N ASP A 31 -2.76 -10.66 7.20
CA ASP A 31 -3.40 -11.14 8.43
C ASP A 31 -3.17 -10.18 9.60
N THR A 32 -1.92 -9.71 9.76
CA THR A 32 -1.57 -8.68 10.75
C THR A 32 -2.35 -7.39 10.53
N TYR A 33 -2.48 -6.91 9.28
CA TYR A 33 -3.26 -5.72 8.98
C TYR A 33 -4.73 -5.87 9.40
N MET A 34 -5.34 -7.03 9.14
CA MET A 34 -6.72 -7.29 9.57
C MET A 34 -6.85 -7.25 11.10
N GLN A 35 -5.90 -7.85 11.82
CA GLN A 35 -5.89 -7.87 13.29
C GLN A 35 -5.71 -6.48 13.90
N VAL A 36 -4.82 -5.66 13.32
CA VAL A 36 -4.65 -4.25 13.72
C VAL A 36 -5.95 -3.47 13.50
N THR A 37 -6.60 -3.67 12.35
CA THR A 37 -7.87 -2.99 12.04
C THR A 37 -8.96 -3.37 13.05
N GLU A 38 -9.10 -4.65 13.36
CA GLU A 38 -10.06 -5.15 14.35
C GLU A 38 -9.79 -4.60 15.77
N GLU A 39 -8.52 -4.51 16.18
CA GLU A 39 -8.13 -3.94 17.48
C GLU A 39 -8.45 -2.43 17.57
N LEU A 40 -8.20 -1.69 16.49
CA LEU A 40 -8.52 -0.26 16.42
C LEU A 40 -10.03 -0.02 16.41
N ASP A 41 -10.79 -0.82 15.65
CA ASP A 41 -12.26 -0.73 15.62
C ASP A 41 -12.88 -1.04 16.99
N ALA A 42 -12.36 -2.03 17.71
CA ALA A 42 -12.86 -2.39 19.05
C ALA A 42 -12.59 -1.33 20.12
N THR A 43 -11.67 -0.40 19.86
CA THR A 43 -11.26 0.66 20.80
C THR A 43 -11.74 2.05 20.37
N ALA A 44 -12.42 2.17 19.23
CA ALA A 44 -13.00 3.40 18.75
C ALA A 44 -14.24 3.79 19.56
N GLU A 45 -14.11 4.77 20.46
CA GLU A 45 -15.25 5.50 21.03
C GLU A 45 -15.80 6.45 19.94
N ASP A 46 -17.01 6.15 19.42
CA ASP A 46 -17.74 6.90 18.38
C ASP A 46 -16.86 7.37 17.20
N SER A 47 -16.86 6.54 16.15
CA SER A 47 -16.21 6.78 14.86
C SER A 47 -16.40 8.21 14.37
N PHE A 48 -15.31 8.97 14.32
CA PHE A 48 -15.27 10.23 13.61
C PHE A 48 -15.35 9.94 12.12
N ASP A 49 -16.29 10.61 11.43
CA ASP A 49 -16.24 10.85 9.98
C ASP A 49 -14.87 11.48 9.72
N THR A 50 -13.95 10.71 9.16
CA THR A 50 -12.74 11.29 8.57
C THR A 50 -13.19 12.02 7.32
N ASP A 51 -13.60 13.27 7.49
CA ASP A 51 -13.44 14.28 6.45
C ASP A 51 -11.93 14.38 6.25
N GLU A 52 -11.36 13.41 5.52
CA GLU A 52 -9.95 13.33 5.18
C GLU A 52 -9.63 14.68 4.56
N THR A 53 -8.97 15.53 5.33
CA THR A 53 -8.26 16.65 4.75
C THR A 53 -7.22 16.01 3.87
N THR A 54 -7.55 15.94 2.58
CA THR A 54 -6.69 15.53 1.48
C THR A 54 -5.49 16.47 1.50
N MET A 55 -4.53 16.18 2.38
CA MET A 55 -3.26 16.87 2.36
C MET A 55 -2.69 16.64 0.97
N PRO A 56 -2.45 17.70 0.19
CA PRO A 56 -1.96 17.54 -1.16
C PRO A 56 -0.62 16.81 -1.09
N LEU A 57 -0.61 15.56 -1.55
CA LEU A 57 0.56 14.69 -1.58
C LEU A 57 1.69 15.45 -2.27
N THR A 58 2.71 15.88 -1.54
CA THR A 58 3.86 16.57 -2.17
C THR A 58 4.73 15.53 -2.87
N TYR A 59 4.73 15.59 -4.21
CA TYR A 59 5.11 14.56 -5.18
C TYR A 59 6.57 14.04 -5.15
N ALA A 60 7.50 14.56 -4.33
CA ALA A 60 8.93 14.28 -4.46
C ALA A 60 9.48 13.10 -3.63
N ALA A 61 8.74 12.54 -2.66
CA ALA A 61 9.27 11.57 -1.68
C ALA A 61 8.52 10.21 -1.63
N HIS A 62 7.55 9.97 -2.51
CA HIS A 62 6.55 8.91 -2.35
C HIS A 62 7.05 7.45 -2.30
N CYS A 63 8.27 7.15 -2.74
CA CYS A 63 8.81 5.77 -2.69
C CYS A 63 9.78 5.55 -1.52
N ASP A 64 10.08 6.59 -0.73
CA ASP A 64 10.78 6.48 0.56
C ASP A 64 9.75 6.39 1.68
N TRP A 65 9.30 5.16 1.96
CA TRP A 65 8.25 4.90 2.95
C TRP A 65 8.60 5.36 4.36
N GLN A 66 9.88 5.31 4.72
CA GLN A 66 10.36 5.80 6.02
C GLN A 66 10.16 7.31 6.14
N ARG A 67 10.58 8.06 5.12
CA ARG A 67 10.38 9.51 5.08
C ARG A 67 8.91 9.88 4.99
N HIS A 68 8.13 9.13 4.22
CA HIS A 68 6.70 9.39 4.06
C HIS A 68 5.97 9.20 5.39
N TYR A 69 6.22 8.10 6.09
CA TYR A 69 5.69 7.88 7.43
C TYR A 69 6.05 9.02 8.38
N GLN A 70 7.32 9.47 8.41
CA GLN A 70 7.75 10.61 9.24
C GLN A 70 6.99 11.91 8.93
N GLN A 71 6.70 12.16 7.65
CA GLN A 71 5.94 13.34 7.24
C GLN A 71 4.47 13.22 7.66
N ALA A 72 3.86 12.05 7.46
CA ALA A 72 2.47 11.80 7.81
C ALA A 72 2.21 11.94 9.32
N VAL A 73 3.06 11.31 10.15
CA VAL A 73 2.91 11.39 11.62
C VAL A 73 3.21 12.78 12.19
N ALA A 74 4.00 13.61 11.49
CA ALA A 74 4.27 14.97 11.92
C ALA A 74 3.03 15.89 11.80
N SER A 75 2.07 15.53 10.95
CA SER A 75 0.83 16.26 10.70
C SER A 75 -0.42 15.64 11.31
N ALA A 76 -0.35 14.38 11.74
CA ALA A 76 -1.50 13.64 12.28
C ALA A 76 -1.68 13.87 13.80
N PRO A 77 -2.88 13.66 14.37
CA PRO A 77 -3.10 13.72 15.81
C PRO A 77 -2.23 12.72 16.57
N ALA A 78 -1.48 13.21 17.57
CA ALA A 78 -0.46 12.40 18.26
C ALA A 78 -1.04 11.15 18.97
N LYS A 79 -2.29 11.21 19.45
CA LYS A 79 -2.95 10.06 20.07
C LYS A 79 -3.24 8.97 19.05
N GLU A 80 -3.82 9.32 17.91
CA GLU A 80 -4.15 8.37 16.84
C GLU A 80 -2.89 7.68 16.31
N VAL A 81 -1.82 8.45 16.08
CA VAL A 81 -0.52 7.89 15.70
C VAL A 81 -0.04 6.88 16.74
N ALA A 82 -0.11 7.22 18.04
CA ALA A 82 0.31 6.33 19.11
C ALA A 82 -0.52 5.04 19.17
N ASP A 83 -1.84 5.14 18.99
CA ASP A 83 -2.75 3.98 19.01
C ASP A 83 -2.45 3.03 17.85
N VAL A 84 -2.34 3.55 16.62
CA VAL A 84 -2.00 2.77 15.42
C VAL A 84 -0.61 2.13 15.56
N GLU A 85 0.38 2.88 16.02
CA GLU A 85 1.73 2.35 16.24
C GLU A 85 1.78 1.25 17.28
N ALA A 86 1.02 1.40 18.37
CA ALA A 86 0.94 0.41 19.43
C ALA A 86 0.31 -0.89 18.92
N ALA A 87 -0.82 -0.79 18.20
CA ALA A 87 -1.50 -1.94 17.61
C ALA A 87 -0.59 -2.65 16.57
N ALA A 88 0.04 -1.90 15.66
CA ALA A 88 0.96 -2.48 14.68
C ALA A 88 2.12 -3.25 15.36
N LYS A 89 2.75 -2.65 16.38
CA LYS A 89 3.84 -3.29 17.14
C LYS A 89 3.34 -4.51 17.90
N HIS A 90 2.14 -4.45 18.49
CA HIS A 90 1.53 -5.57 19.20
C HIS A 90 1.40 -6.81 18.31
N HIS A 91 1.01 -6.63 17.05
CA HIS A 91 0.89 -7.73 16.07
C HIS A 91 2.19 -8.01 15.29
N GLY A 92 3.33 -7.46 15.73
CA GLY A 92 4.65 -7.80 15.20
C GLY A 92 5.01 -7.15 13.85
N MET A 93 4.40 -6.00 13.54
CA MET A 93 4.71 -5.16 12.38
C MET A 93 5.29 -3.83 12.84
N SER A 94 6.36 -3.35 12.20
CA SER A 94 6.82 -2.00 12.49
C SER A 94 5.83 -0.96 11.96
N PRO A 95 5.74 0.24 12.56
CA PRO A 95 4.86 1.29 12.05
C PRO A 95 5.08 1.66 10.59
N VAL A 96 6.34 1.65 10.15
CA VAL A 96 6.70 1.97 8.76
C VAL A 96 6.24 0.87 7.82
N GLU A 97 6.42 -0.41 8.19
CA GLU A 97 5.91 -1.54 7.40
C GLU A 97 4.38 -1.54 7.33
N TYR A 98 3.69 -1.19 8.43
CA TYR A 98 2.23 -1.07 8.45
C TYR A 98 1.78 0.07 7.53
N PHE A 99 2.39 1.24 7.66
CA PHE A 99 2.11 2.40 6.82
C PHE A 99 2.34 2.11 5.32
N GLU A 100 3.46 1.47 4.98
CA GLU A 100 3.76 1.03 3.61
C GLU A 100 2.73 0.01 3.12
N PHE A 101 2.39 -0.98 3.95
CA PHE A 101 1.42 -2.01 3.60
C PHE A 101 0.05 -1.39 3.29
N THR A 102 -0.46 -0.50 4.13
CA THR A 102 -1.75 0.19 3.93
C THR A 102 -1.81 0.94 2.61
N HIS A 103 -0.76 1.67 2.24
CA HIS A 103 -0.71 2.40 0.96
C HIS A 103 -0.65 1.45 -0.25
N LYS A 104 0.09 0.35 -0.14
CA LYS A 104 0.15 -0.68 -1.19
C LYS A 104 -1.17 -1.44 -1.33
N MET A 105 -1.91 -1.63 -0.23
CA MET A 105 -3.27 -2.16 -0.25
C MET A 105 -4.24 -1.20 -0.96
N GLN A 106 -4.17 0.09 -0.65
CA GLN A 106 -4.97 1.12 -1.32
C GLN A 106 -4.71 1.13 -2.82
N TRP A 107 -3.45 1.01 -3.25
CA TRP A 107 -3.10 0.87 -4.67
C TRP A 107 -3.80 -0.31 -5.35
N MET A 108 -3.83 -1.49 -4.70
CA MET A 108 -4.50 -2.67 -5.26
C MET A 108 -6.01 -2.45 -5.47
N MET A 109 -6.64 -1.70 -4.56
CA MET A 109 -8.06 -1.34 -4.69
C MET A 109 -8.29 -0.30 -5.79
N MET A 110 -7.42 0.71 -5.89
CA MET A 110 -7.51 1.72 -6.94
C MET A 110 -7.23 1.16 -8.34
N GLU A 111 -6.38 0.13 -8.46
CA GLU A 111 -6.19 -0.58 -9.72
C GLU A 111 -7.51 -1.16 -10.25
N GLU A 112 -8.35 -1.74 -9.38
CA GLU A 112 -9.67 -2.23 -9.79
C GLU A 112 -10.62 -1.12 -10.20
N MET A 113 -10.50 0.04 -9.54
CA MET A 113 -11.29 1.21 -9.88
C MET A 113 -10.89 1.83 -11.22
N GLN A 114 -9.74 1.48 -11.83
CA GLN A 114 -9.36 2.00 -13.15
C GLN A 114 -10.39 1.69 -14.23
N MET A 115 -11.05 0.52 -14.18
CA MET A 115 -12.11 0.21 -15.14
C MET A 115 -13.34 1.11 -14.93
N MET A 116 -13.67 1.41 -13.67
CA MET A 116 -14.74 2.33 -13.33
C MET A 116 -14.40 3.77 -13.77
N LEU A 117 -13.16 4.22 -13.53
CA LEU A 117 -12.68 5.53 -13.98
C LEU A 117 -12.78 5.68 -15.51
N LYS A 118 -12.34 4.68 -16.28
CA LYS A 118 -12.49 4.67 -17.75
C LYS A 118 -13.94 4.70 -18.19
N SER A 119 -14.84 4.03 -17.45
CA SER A 119 -16.28 4.10 -17.70
C SER A 119 -16.80 5.52 -17.43
N SER A 120 -16.42 6.14 -16.31
CA SER A 120 -16.76 7.51 -15.96
C SER A 120 -16.28 8.52 -16.99
N GLU A 121 -15.06 8.37 -17.51
CA GLU A 121 -14.52 9.20 -18.61
C GLU A 121 -15.43 9.15 -19.85
N SER A 122 -15.99 7.99 -20.17
CA SER A 122 -16.89 7.83 -21.32
C SER A 122 -18.23 8.57 -21.13
N LEU A 123 -18.66 8.76 -19.88
CA LEU A 123 -19.90 9.44 -19.51
C LEU A 123 -19.76 10.97 -19.47
N LEU A 124 -18.54 11.52 -19.38
CA LEU A 124 -18.29 12.97 -19.29
C LEU A 124 -19.03 13.79 -20.35
N LYS A 125 -19.07 13.28 -21.59
CA LYS A 125 -19.73 13.95 -22.72
C LYS A 125 -21.24 14.07 -22.57
N SER A 126 -21.85 13.23 -21.73
CA SER A 126 -23.29 13.21 -21.47
C SER A 126 -23.72 14.10 -20.29
N LEU A 127 -22.77 14.58 -19.48
CA LEU A 127 -23.05 15.37 -18.29
C LEU A 127 -23.22 16.87 -18.60
N PRO A 128 -24.03 17.61 -17.81
CA PRO A 128 -24.03 19.07 -17.78
C PRO A 128 -22.64 19.64 -17.47
N ALA A 129 -22.38 20.88 -17.90
CA ALA A 129 -21.03 21.48 -17.83
C ALA A 129 -20.44 21.54 -16.40
N GLU A 130 -21.28 21.85 -15.40
CA GLU A 130 -20.87 21.93 -13.99
C GLU A 130 -20.40 20.56 -13.46
N SER A 131 -21.27 19.55 -13.50
CA SER A 131 -20.94 18.18 -13.08
C SER A 131 -19.83 17.53 -13.92
N ARG A 132 -19.68 17.95 -15.19
CA ARG A 132 -18.57 17.50 -16.02
C ARG A 132 -17.23 18.01 -15.48
N SER A 133 -17.14 19.27 -15.09
CA SER A 133 -15.90 19.86 -14.59
C SER A 133 -15.45 19.25 -13.26
N GLU A 134 -16.41 18.94 -12.38
CA GLU A 134 -16.16 18.25 -11.11
C GLU A 134 -15.65 16.82 -11.35
N LEU A 135 -16.34 16.06 -12.19
CA LEU A 135 -15.95 14.68 -12.51
C LEU A 135 -14.62 14.63 -13.28
N GLU A 136 -14.32 15.59 -14.15
CA GLU A 136 -13.01 15.72 -14.81
C GLU A 136 -11.88 15.93 -13.80
N ALA A 137 -12.09 16.80 -12.82
CA ALA A 137 -11.10 17.06 -11.77
C ALA A 137 -10.88 15.82 -10.89
N GLU A 138 -11.96 15.12 -10.52
CA GLU A 138 -11.89 13.89 -9.74
C GLU A 138 -11.15 12.77 -10.50
N ILE A 139 -11.52 12.51 -11.76
CA ILE A 139 -10.86 11.53 -12.62
C ILE A 139 -9.37 11.85 -12.76
N ALA A 140 -9.02 13.12 -13.00
CA ALA A 140 -7.63 13.53 -13.12
C ALA A 140 -6.85 13.29 -11.81
N ASN A 141 -7.44 13.62 -10.66
CA ASN A 141 -6.83 13.37 -9.37
C ASN A 141 -6.60 11.87 -9.11
N GLN A 142 -7.61 11.04 -9.37
CA GLN A 142 -7.52 9.59 -9.19
C GLN A 142 -6.45 8.96 -10.11
N ASN A 143 -6.42 9.35 -11.39
CA ASN A 143 -5.39 8.90 -12.33
C ASN A 143 -3.97 9.29 -11.86
N ASN A 144 -3.79 10.50 -11.31
CA ASN A 144 -2.51 10.93 -10.76
C ASN A 144 -2.07 10.09 -9.56
N VAL A 145 -2.98 9.80 -8.62
CA VAL A 145 -2.71 8.95 -7.45
C VAL A 145 -2.33 7.53 -7.89
N ILE A 146 -3.05 6.96 -8.85
CA ILE A 146 -2.77 5.64 -9.42
C ILE A 146 -1.39 5.59 -10.06
N GLU A 147 -1.04 6.59 -10.89
CA GLU A 147 0.27 6.66 -11.54
C GLU A 147 1.41 6.76 -10.51
N LEU A 148 1.22 7.58 -9.47
CA LEU A 148 2.18 7.73 -8.38
C LEU A 148 2.46 6.41 -7.68
N LEU A 149 1.42 5.75 -7.18
CA LEU A 149 1.60 4.51 -6.45
C LEU A 149 2.19 3.42 -7.36
N ASN A 150 1.80 3.36 -8.63
CA ASN A 150 2.39 2.42 -9.59
C ASN A 150 3.89 2.64 -9.80
N ARG A 151 4.40 3.87 -9.66
CA ARG A 151 5.85 4.17 -9.70
C ARG A 151 6.61 3.69 -8.47
N CYS A 152 5.96 3.60 -7.30
CA CYS A 152 6.57 3.08 -6.08
C CYS A 152 6.42 1.57 -5.90
N MET A 153 5.61 0.93 -6.73
CA MET A 153 5.48 -0.52 -6.74
C MET A 153 6.65 -1.15 -7.49
N THR A 154 7.51 -1.85 -6.76
CA THR A 154 8.54 -2.69 -7.37
C THR A 154 7.90 -3.85 -8.14
N ASP A 155 8.66 -4.54 -8.98
CA ASP A 155 8.16 -5.74 -9.67
C ASP A 155 7.75 -6.85 -8.71
N GLU A 156 8.42 -6.94 -7.55
CA GLU A 156 8.09 -7.89 -6.49
C GLU A 156 6.78 -7.52 -5.80
N ASP A 157 6.55 -6.22 -5.55
CA ASP A 157 5.27 -5.72 -5.04
C ASP A 157 4.14 -6.03 -6.00
N LYS A 158 4.32 -5.79 -7.31
CA LYS A 158 3.30 -6.08 -8.33
C LYS A 158 2.95 -7.56 -8.38
N LYS A 159 3.97 -8.43 -8.34
CA LYS A 159 3.77 -9.90 -8.28
C LYS A 159 3.13 -10.36 -6.97
N ALA A 160 3.45 -9.72 -5.85
CA ALA A 160 2.84 -10.01 -4.57
C ALA A 160 1.38 -9.55 -4.53
N ALA A 161 1.10 -8.36 -5.03
CA ALA A 161 -0.24 -7.80 -5.14
C ALA A 161 -1.18 -8.72 -5.95
N GLN A 162 -0.75 -9.17 -7.13
CA GLN A 162 -1.54 -10.11 -7.96
C GLN A 162 -1.89 -11.41 -7.22
N ARG A 163 -1.01 -11.90 -6.34
CA ARG A 163 -1.24 -13.11 -5.54
C ARG A 163 -2.16 -12.86 -4.34
N LEU A 164 -2.02 -11.70 -3.67
CA LEU A 164 -2.77 -11.36 -2.48
C LEU A 164 -4.19 -10.88 -2.75
N LYS A 165 -4.42 -10.24 -3.89
CA LYS A 165 -5.71 -9.68 -4.29
C LYS A 165 -6.91 -10.62 -4.09
N PRO A 166 -6.92 -11.88 -4.57
CA PRO A 166 -8.03 -12.80 -4.32
C PRO A 166 -8.20 -13.16 -2.83
N ILE A 167 -7.10 -13.18 -2.05
CA ILE A 167 -7.12 -13.49 -0.61
C ILE A 167 -7.75 -12.32 0.15
N LEU A 168 -7.35 -11.09 -0.17
CA LEU A 168 -7.95 -9.88 0.36
C LEU A 168 -9.46 -9.83 0.08
N MET A 169 -9.88 -10.03 -1.18
CA MET A 169 -11.30 -10.01 -1.53
C MET A 169 -12.10 -11.05 -0.75
N LYS A 170 -11.56 -12.25 -0.58
CA LYS A 170 -12.19 -13.29 0.23
C LYS A 170 -12.35 -12.85 1.70
N LYS A 171 -11.31 -12.29 2.31
CA LYS A 171 -11.35 -11.82 3.70
C LYS A 171 -12.34 -10.67 3.88
N ALA A 172 -12.36 -9.71 2.94
CA ALA A 172 -13.31 -8.60 2.96
C ALA A 172 -14.76 -9.08 2.86
N MET A 173 -15.06 -10.05 1.99
CA MET A 173 -16.39 -10.66 1.91
C MET A 173 -16.79 -11.35 3.22
N GLN A 174 -15.88 -12.10 3.83
CA GLN A 174 -16.13 -12.77 5.11
C GLN A 174 -16.42 -11.81 6.27
N MET A 175 -15.81 -10.62 6.25
CA MET A 175 -16.10 -9.59 7.27
C MET A 175 -17.46 -8.92 7.07
N MET A 176 -17.92 -8.76 5.83
CA MET A 176 -19.25 -8.19 5.57
C MET A 176 -20.41 -9.14 5.90
N GLU A 177 -20.13 -10.45 5.98
CA GLU A 177 -21.12 -11.47 6.30
C GLU A 177 -21.30 -11.73 7.81
N ASN A 178 -20.39 -11.20 8.65
CA ASN A 178 -20.41 -11.33 10.11
C ASN A 178 -20.92 -10.05 10.79
#